data_AF-A0A7C4BBU5-F1
#
_entry.id   AF-A0A7C4BBU5-F1
#
_cell.length_a   1.000
_cell.length_b   1.000
_cell.length_c   1.000
_cell.angle_alpha   90.00
_cell.angle_beta   90.00
_cell.angle_gamma   90.00
#
_symmetry.space_group_name_H-M   'P 1'
#
loop_
_entity.id
_entity.type
_entity.pdbx_description
1 polymer ?
#
loop_
_entity_poly.entity_id
_entity_poly.type
_entity_poly.pdbx_seq_one_letter_code
_entity_poly.pdbx_strand_id
1 'polypeptide(L)'
;MDYVSRLLIELLESVDKYFDKNLVLNSEGRKVLEKAIAILMNSRAEHRKLVKKVRREPTLENVLKLTEAILGSEAVESLRHLQK
;
A
#
# COMPACT_ATOMS: atom_id res chain seq x y z
N MET A 1 -15.59 0.98 -3.25
CA MET A 1 -14.12 0.83 -3.10
C MET A 1 -13.48 1.15 -4.44
N ASP A 2 -12.62 2.18 -4.49
CA ASP A 2 -11.97 2.60 -5.73
C ASP A 2 -10.84 1.62 -6.13
N TYR A 3 -10.32 1.75 -7.36
CA TYR A 3 -9.31 0.81 -7.89
C TYR A 3 -7.98 0.88 -7.13
N VAL A 4 -7.61 2.05 -6.58
CA VAL A 4 -6.39 2.21 -5.79
C VAL A 4 -6.52 1.46 -4.47
N SER A 5 -7.66 1.60 -3.79
CA SER A 5 -7.95 0.87 -2.56
C SER A 5 -7.80 -0.64 -2.74
N ARG A 6 -8.29 -1.19 -3.86
CA ARG A 6 -8.18 -2.63 -4.15
C ARG A 6 -6.73 -3.10 -4.28
N LEU A 7 -5.89 -2.33 -4.99
CA LEU A 7 -4.47 -2.66 -5.15
C LEU A 7 -3.71 -2.61 -3.81
N LEU A 8 -4.02 -1.63 -2.96
CA LEU A 8 -3.39 -1.51 -1.65
C LEU A 8 -3.82 -2.62 -0.69
N ILE A 9 -5.11 -2.99 -0.70
CA ILE A 9 -5.64 -4.10 0.08
C ILE A 9 -5.03 -5.43 -0.39
N GLU A 10 -4.95 -5.67 -1.71
CA GLU A 10 -4.33 -6.87 -2.27
C GLU A 10 -2.89 -7.07 -1.77
N LEU A 11 -2.10 -5.99 -1.71
CA LEU A 11 -0.75 -6.04 -1.15
C LEU A 11 -0.76 -6.52 0.32
N LEU A 12 -1.69 -5.99 1.12
CA LEU A 12 -1.76 -6.24 2.56
C LEU A 12 -2.42 -7.58 2.94
N GLU A 13 -3.28 -8.13 2.09
CA GLU A 13 -3.91 -9.43 2.34
C GLU A 13 -2.98 -10.61 1.97
N SER A 14 -2.06 -10.41 1.02
CA SER A 14 -1.13 -11.45 0.56
C SER A 14 0.33 -11.07 0.87
N VAL A 15 0.62 -10.83 2.16
CA VAL A 15 1.94 -10.33 2.60
C VAL A 15 3.06 -11.29 2.20
N ASP A 16 2.86 -12.59 2.42
CA ASP A 16 3.77 -13.67 2.07
C ASP A 16 4.10 -13.73 0.56
N LYS A 17 3.15 -13.31 -0.29
CA LYS A 17 3.32 -13.27 -1.74
C LYS A 17 4.06 -12.02 -2.21
N TYR A 18 3.80 -10.86 -1.60
CA TYR A 18 4.24 -9.56 -2.13
C TYR A 18 5.41 -8.94 -1.38
N PHE A 19 5.69 -9.39 -0.17
CA PHE A 19 6.79 -8.90 0.64
C PHE A 19 7.86 -9.99 0.81
N ASP A 20 9.11 -9.56 0.84
CA ASP A 20 10.23 -10.44 1.17
C ASP A 20 10.31 -10.71 2.68
N LYS A 21 11.29 -11.53 3.09
CA LYS A 21 11.56 -11.83 4.50
C LYS A 21 11.89 -10.61 5.37
N ASN A 22 12.22 -9.47 4.76
CA ASN A 22 12.48 -8.21 5.45
C ASN A 22 11.26 -7.28 5.46
N LEU A 23 10.08 -7.78 5.04
CA LEU A 23 8.84 -7.02 4.92
C LEU A 23 8.96 -5.84 3.95
N VAL A 24 9.73 -6.00 2.86
CA VAL A 24 9.86 -5.05 1.77
C VAL A 24 9.22 -5.64 0.50
N LEU A 25 8.50 -4.82 -0.27
CA LEU A 25 7.89 -5.30 -1.51
C LEU A 25 8.93 -5.92 -2.45
N ASN A 26 8.63 -7.14 -2.89
CA ASN A 26 9.38 -7.84 -3.93
C ASN A 26 9.03 -7.27 -5.33
N SER A 27 9.55 -7.89 -6.39
CA SER A 27 9.32 -7.44 -7.77
C SER A 27 7.85 -7.43 -8.17
N GLU A 28 7.06 -8.43 -7.74
CA GLU A 28 5.63 -8.50 -8.04
C GLU A 28 4.83 -7.47 -7.25
N GLY A 29 5.13 -7.34 -5.95
CA GLY A 29 4.53 -6.33 -5.09
C GLY A 29 4.78 -4.92 -5.61
N ARG A 30 6.00 -4.63 -6.08
CA ARG A 30 6.34 -3.33 -6.69
C ARG A 30 5.50 -3.02 -7.94
N LYS A 31 5.19 -4.01 -8.78
CA LYS A 31 4.32 -3.80 -9.96
C LYS A 31 2.92 -3.36 -9.54
N VAL A 32 2.37 -3.95 -8.49
CA VAL A 32 1.05 -3.58 -7.93
C VAL A 32 1.10 -2.18 -7.35
N LEU A 33 2.14 -1.87 -6.54
CA LEU A 33 2.32 -0.55 -5.95
C LEU A 33 2.45 0.56 -7.02
N GLU A 34 3.23 0.34 -8.09
CA GLU A 34 3.40 1.34 -9.15
C GLU A 34 2.09 1.69 -9.86
N LYS A 35 1.18 0.73 -10.03
CA LYS A 35 -0.18 0.99 -10.57
C LYS A 35 -0.96 1.94 -9.65
N ALA A 36 -0.94 1.68 -8.34
CA ALA A 36 -1.59 2.54 -7.35
C ALA A 36 -0.97 3.94 -7.34
N ILE A 37 0.36 4.03 -7.34
CA ILE A 37 1.11 5.29 -7.37
C ILE A 37 0.79 6.12 -8.61
N ALA A 38 0.74 5.50 -9.80
CA ALA A 38 0.43 6.20 -11.04
C ALA A 38 -0.94 6.92 -10.96
N ILE A 39 -1.94 6.29 -10.33
CA ILE A 39 -3.27 6.89 -10.16
C ILE A 39 -3.24 7.98 -9.09
N LEU A 40 -2.60 7.71 -7.94
CA LEU A 40 -2.50 8.65 -6.82
C LEU A 40 -1.77 9.94 -7.22
N MET A 41 -0.70 9.83 -8.02
CA MET A 41 0.08 10.99 -8.48
C MET A 41 -0.68 11.91 -9.43
N ASN A 42 -1.64 11.37 -10.19
CA ASN A 42 -2.49 12.13 -11.11
C ASN A 42 -3.74 12.72 -10.44
N SER A 43 -4.22 12.12 -9.35
CA SER A 43 -5.51 12.47 -8.74
C SER A 43 -5.43 13.26 -7.43
N ARG A 44 -4.38 13.08 -6.60
CA ARG A 44 -4.36 13.64 -5.23
C ARG A 44 -3.02 14.29 -4.88
N ALA A 45 -2.99 15.63 -4.89
CA ALA A 45 -1.78 16.39 -4.57
C ALA A 45 -1.37 16.28 -3.08
N GLU A 46 -2.33 16.08 -2.20
CA GLU A 46 -2.17 16.07 -0.73
C GLU A 46 -1.21 14.98 -0.23
N HIS A 47 -1.29 13.77 -0.81
CA HIS A 47 -0.48 12.63 -0.34
C HIS A 47 0.83 12.44 -1.11
N ARG A 48 1.22 13.35 -2.01
CA ARG A 48 2.41 13.18 -2.87
C ARG A 48 3.69 12.87 -2.09
N LYS A 49 3.88 13.49 -0.91
CA LYS A 49 5.06 13.24 -0.06
C LYS A 49 5.09 11.79 0.43
N LEU A 50 3.97 11.29 0.93
CA LEU A 50 3.83 9.92 1.41
C LEU A 50 3.98 8.92 0.26
N VAL A 51 3.32 9.17 -0.87
CA VAL A 51 3.42 8.34 -2.08
C VAL A 51 4.88 8.20 -2.54
N LYS A 52 5.62 9.32 -2.62
CA LYS A 52 7.05 9.30 -2.97
C LYS A 52 7.89 8.52 -1.94
N LYS A 53 7.58 8.66 -0.65
CA LYS A 53 8.25 7.91 0.41
C LYS A 53 8.04 6.41 0.23
N VAL A 54 6.79 5.96 0.08
CA VAL A 54 6.47 4.53 -0.11
C VAL A 54 7.09 3.98 -1.39
N ARG A 55 7.13 4.77 -2.47
CA ARG A 55 7.81 4.38 -3.70
C ARG A 55 9.30 4.07 -3.48
N ARG A 56 9.98 4.90 -2.69
CA ARG A 56 11.40 4.76 -2.38
C ARG A 56 11.67 3.64 -1.38
N GLU A 57 10.80 3.54 -0.37
CA GLU A 57 10.91 2.62 0.76
C GLU A 57 9.60 1.81 0.90
N PRO A 58 9.38 0.80 0.05
CA PRO A 58 8.12 0.06 0.00
C PRO A 58 8.05 -1.02 1.09
N THR A 59 8.22 -0.63 2.35
CA THR A 59 8.07 -1.52 3.51
C THR A 59 6.59 -1.75 3.81
N LEU A 60 6.26 -2.89 4.44
CA LEU A 60 4.90 -3.19 4.88
C LEU A 60 4.32 -2.05 5.72
N GLU A 61 5.12 -1.49 6.63
CA GLU A 61 4.72 -0.35 7.45
C GLU A 61 4.38 0.90 6.61
N ASN A 62 5.21 1.23 5.61
CA ASN A 62 4.94 2.38 4.75
C ASN A 62 3.71 2.14 3.87
N VAL A 63 3.49 0.92 3.37
CA VAL A 63 2.29 0.55 2.61
C VAL A 63 1.03 0.63 3.48
N LEU A 64 1.09 0.18 4.75
CA LEU A 64 0.00 0.35 5.73
C LEU A 64 -0.32 1.83 5.95
N LYS A 65 0.70 2.67 6.19
CA LYS A 65 0.53 4.13 6.36
C LYS A 65 -0.10 4.79 5.14
N LEU A 66 0.30 4.37 3.94
CA LEU A 66 -0.32 4.86 2.71
C LEU A 66 -1.78 4.41 2.61
N THR A 67 -2.06 3.15 2.93
CA THR A 67 -3.42 2.60 2.92
C THR A 67 -4.33 3.35 3.89
N GLU A 68 -3.85 3.62 5.10
CA GLU A 68 -4.54 4.42 6.11
C GLU A 68 -4.82 5.84 5.64
N ALA A 69 -3.84 6.49 5.00
CA ALA A 69 -4.04 7.84 4.46
C ALA A 69 -5.08 7.89 3.32
N ILE A 70 -5.31 6.78 2.61
CA ILE A 70 -6.26 6.71 1.48
C ILE A 70 -7.64 6.23 1.91
N LEU A 71 -7.73 5.24 2.79
CA LEU A 71 -8.99 4.59 3.22
C LEU A 71 -9.49 5.02 4.60
N GLY A 72 -8.66 5.70 5.39
CA GLY A 72 -8.92 6.00 6.80
C GLY A 72 -8.51 4.87 7.74
N SER A 73 -8.31 5.20 9.02
CA SER A 73 -7.81 4.29 10.04
C SER A 73 -8.74 3.09 10.30
N GLU A 74 -10.05 3.28 10.27
CA GLU A 74 -11.04 2.21 10.51
C GLU A 74 -10.95 1.06 9.50
N ALA A 75 -10.65 1.37 8.24
CA ALA A 75 -10.50 0.36 7.19
C ALA A 75 -9.22 -0.48 7.37
N VAL A 76 -8.17 0.10 7.95
CA VAL A 76 -6.88 -0.57 8.14
C VAL A 76 -6.88 -1.46 9.37
N GLU A 77 -7.59 -1.08 10.44
CA GLU A 77 -7.72 -1.94 11.63
C GLU A 77 -8.35 -3.30 11.29
N SER A 78 -9.31 -3.32 10.38
CA SER A 78 -9.92 -4.57 9.89
C SER A 78 -8.90 -5.50 9.19
N LEU A 79 -7.89 -4.93 8.50
CA LEU A 79 -6.82 -5.69 7.85
C LEU A 79 -5.79 -6.22 8.87
N ARG A 80 -5.53 -5.48 9.95
CA ARG A 80 -4.59 -5.90 11.01
C ARG A 80 -5.09 -7.14 11.76
N HIS A 81 -6.40 -7.30 11.89
CA HIS A 81 -7.00 -8.46 12.56
C HIS A 81 -6.93 -9.76 11.75
N LEU A 82 -6.80 -9.67 10.43
CA LEU A 82 -6.68 -10.82 9.53
C LEU A 82 -5.26 -11.40 9.44
N GLN A 83 -4.28 -10.73 10.06
CA GLN A 83 -2.86 -11.10 10.04
C GLN A 83 -2.39 -11.80 11.34
N LYS A 84 -3.32 -12.20 12.22
CA LYS A 84 -3.07 -13.06 13.40
C LYS A 84 -3.42 -14.51 13.09
#